data_AF-A0A1J5J8Y9-F1
#
_entry.id   AF-A0A1J5J8Y9-F1
#
_cell.length_a   1.000
_cell.length_b   1.000
_cell.length_c   1.000
_cell.angle_alpha   90.00
_cell.angle_beta   90.00
_cell.angle_gamma   90.00
#
_symmetry.space_group_name_H-M   'P 1'
#
loop_
_entity.id
_entity.type
_entity.pdbx_description
1 polymer ?
#
loop_
_entity_poly.entity_id
_entity_poly.type
_entity_poly.pdbx_seq_one_letter_code
_entity_poly.pdbx_strand_id
1 'polypeptide(L)'
;MTPADLVVGRWGARFMGRHLRCAIGRGGITATKREGDGATPAGCHRITALLFRPDRLAASTLPGWARAIGPRDLWSDDPTDPAYNRLVRAPHGFGHEALRRPDPLYDLILITDWNADPALPGHGSAIFVHTWRKPRHPTAGCVAFARADLRWIIARLTPGTRLIVRP
;
A
#
# COMPACT_ATOMS: atom_id res chain seq x y z
N MET A 1 -5.11 -11.38 -17.60
CA MET A 1 -5.65 -10.89 -16.32
C MET A 1 -6.77 -11.83 -15.92
N THR A 2 -6.91 -12.18 -14.64
CA THR A 2 -7.96 -13.05 -14.12
C THR A 2 -8.88 -12.25 -13.18
N PRO A 3 -10.05 -12.79 -12.78
CA PRO A 3 -10.86 -12.18 -11.72
C PRO A 3 -10.13 -12.02 -10.39
N ALA A 4 -9.06 -12.80 -10.17
CA ALA A 4 -8.22 -12.74 -8.97
C ALA A 4 -7.14 -11.65 -9.02
N ASP A 5 -7.03 -10.89 -10.11
CA ASP A 5 -6.19 -9.69 -10.11
C ASP A 5 -6.97 -8.49 -9.55
N LEU A 6 -6.36 -7.75 -8.62
CA LEU A 6 -6.88 -6.45 -8.18
C LEU A 6 -6.48 -5.40 -9.22
N VAL A 7 -7.41 -5.06 -10.10
CA VAL A 7 -7.16 -4.12 -11.20
C VAL A 7 -7.59 -2.72 -10.78
N VAL A 8 -6.70 -1.75 -10.80
CA VAL A 8 -6.93 -0.35 -10.40
C VAL A 8 -6.77 0.55 -11.61
N GLY A 9 -7.67 1.52 -11.76
CA GLY A 9 -7.55 2.62 -12.71
C GLY A 9 -8.00 3.94 -12.10
N ARG A 10 -8.03 5.00 -12.92
CA ARG A 10 -8.37 6.37 -12.48
C ARG A 10 -9.71 6.49 -11.74
N TRP A 11 -10.70 5.70 -12.15
CA TRP A 11 -12.08 5.86 -11.68
C TRP A 11 -12.51 4.82 -10.63
N GLY A 12 -11.73 3.76 -10.44
CA GLY A 12 -12.07 2.70 -9.50
C GLY A 12 -11.19 1.47 -9.68
N ALA A 13 -11.59 0.39 -9.03
CA ALA A 13 -10.92 -0.89 -9.12
C ALA A 13 -11.92 -2.01 -9.43
N ARG A 14 -11.41 -3.13 -9.95
CA ARG A 14 -12.15 -4.36 -10.18
C ARG A 14 -11.42 -5.52 -9.51
N PHE A 15 -12.13 -6.32 -8.72
CA PHE A 15 -11.59 -7.50 -8.06
C PHE A 15 -12.71 -8.50 -7.79
N MET A 16 -12.49 -9.78 -8.11
CA MET A 16 -13.46 -10.86 -7.92
C MET A 16 -14.86 -10.53 -8.48
N GLY A 17 -14.90 -9.96 -9.69
CA GLY A 17 -16.14 -9.58 -10.37
C GLY A 17 -16.83 -8.32 -9.83
N ARG A 18 -16.33 -7.71 -8.75
CA ARG A 18 -16.92 -6.50 -8.14
C ARG A 18 -16.18 -5.24 -8.59
N HIS A 19 -16.94 -4.16 -8.81
CA HIS A 19 -16.41 -2.81 -8.96
C HIS A 19 -16.34 -2.12 -7.59
N LEU A 20 -15.19 -1.55 -7.28
CA LEU A 20 -14.87 -0.90 -6.02
C LEU A 20 -14.42 0.52 -6.30
N ARG A 21 -14.73 1.44 -5.39
CA ARG A 21 -14.19 2.80 -5.45
C ARG A 21 -12.81 2.79 -4.80
N CYS A 22 -11.85 3.44 -5.44
CA CYS A 22 -10.52 3.66 -4.87
C CYS A 22 -10.10 5.12 -5.04
N ALA A 23 -9.11 5.52 -4.25
CA ALA A 23 -8.30 6.69 -4.46
C ALA A 23 -6.93 6.24 -4.98
N ILE A 24 -6.31 7.11 -5.77
CA ILE A 24 -4.96 6.97 -6.29
C ILE A 24 -4.18 8.24 -5.95
N GLY A 25 -2.92 8.28 -6.32
CA GLY A 25 -2.06 9.45 -6.17
C GLY A 25 -2.68 10.73 -6.74
N ARG A 26 -2.45 11.87 -6.08
CA ARG A 26 -2.83 13.21 -6.56
C ARG A 26 -2.26 13.54 -7.94
N GLY A 27 -1.12 12.94 -8.30
CA GLY A 27 -0.47 13.04 -9.62
C GLY A 27 -1.06 12.09 -10.67
N GLY A 28 -2.11 11.33 -10.35
CA GLY A 28 -2.70 10.35 -11.24
C GLY A 28 -1.92 9.04 -11.28
N ILE A 29 -1.94 8.36 -12.44
CA ILE A 29 -1.22 7.11 -12.69
C ILE A 29 -0.10 7.41 -13.68
N THR A 30 1.12 6.93 -13.41
CA THR A 30 2.30 7.19 -14.26
C THR A 30 3.12 5.93 -14.50
N ALA A 31 3.69 5.80 -15.69
CA ALA A 31 4.70 4.78 -15.99
C ALA A 31 6.12 5.20 -15.57
N THR A 32 6.34 6.49 -15.28
CA THR A 32 7.64 7.09 -14.97
C THR A 32 7.67 7.64 -13.55
N LYS A 33 7.26 6.81 -12.58
CA LYS A 33 7.17 7.16 -11.16
C LYS A 33 8.51 7.67 -10.62
N ARG A 34 8.45 8.77 -9.86
CA ARG A 34 9.58 9.36 -9.12
C ARG A 34 9.19 9.66 -7.68
N GLU A 35 10.15 9.74 -6.78
CA GLU A 35 9.90 10.11 -5.39
C GLU A 35 9.25 11.51 -5.32
N GLY A 36 8.24 11.66 -4.46
CA GLY A 36 7.53 12.94 -4.27
C GLY A 36 6.55 13.39 -5.38
N ASP A 37 6.49 12.70 -6.54
CA ASP A 37 5.61 13.10 -7.66
C ASP A 37 4.10 13.01 -7.36
N GLY A 38 3.73 12.35 -6.26
CA GLY A 38 2.35 12.17 -5.86
C GLY A 38 1.54 11.19 -6.72
N ALA A 39 2.16 10.46 -7.66
CA ALA A 39 1.49 9.59 -8.62
C ALA A 39 1.55 8.10 -8.22
N THR A 40 0.55 7.32 -8.62
CA THR A 40 0.54 5.86 -8.47
C THR A 40 1.27 5.20 -9.63
N PRO A 41 2.24 4.30 -9.39
CA PRO A 41 2.97 3.65 -10.47
C PRO A 41 2.08 2.67 -11.24
N ALA A 42 1.96 2.90 -12.55
CA ALA A 42 1.38 1.96 -13.49
C ALA A 42 2.21 0.67 -13.54
N GLY A 43 1.56 -0.46 -13.78
CA GLY A 43 2.25 -1.74 -13.92
C GLY A 43 1.55 -2.89 -13.20
N CYS A 44 2.26 -4.00 -13.12
CA CYS A 44 1.81 -5.23 -12.50
C CYS A 44 2.68 -5.49 -11.28
N HIS A 45 2.13 -5.21 -10.09
CA HIS A 45 2.80 -5.36 -8.81
C HIS A 45 2.21 -6.57 -8.07
N ARG A 46 2.94 -7.16 -7.15
CA ARG A 46 2.44 -8.22 -6.26
C ARG A 46 2.23 -7.68 -4.86
N ILE A 47 1.17 -8.15 -4.22
CA ILE A 47 0.98 -7.95 -2.78
C ILE A 47 1.87 -8.96 -2.04
N THR A 48 2.86 -8.45 -1.31
CA THR A 48 3.90 -9.25 -0.66
C THR A 48 3.65 -9.47 0.83
N ALA A 49 2.96 -8.55 1.50
CA ALA A 49 2.62 -8.68 2.90
C ALA A 49 1.35 -7.91 3.27
N LEU A 50 0.74 -8.32 4.39
CA LEU A 50 -0.37 -7.64 5.04
C LEU A 50 0.09 -7.28 6.44
N LEU A 51 0.16 -5.99 6.71
CA LEU A 51 0.43 -5.47 8.04
C LEU A 51 -0.86 -4.96 8.67
N PHE A 52 -1.01 -5.12 9.99
CA PHE A 52 -2.17 -4.64 10.72
C PHE A 52 -1.83 -4.05 12.08
N ARG A 53 -2.71 -3.19 12.61
CA ARG A 53 -2.61 -2.62 13.96
C ARG A 53 -3.23 -3.57 15.00
N PRO A 54 -2.42 -4.30 15.80
CA PRO A 54 -2.95 -5.27 16.77
C PRO A 54 -3.70 -4.61 17.93
N ASP A 55 -3.46 -3.32 18.19
CA ASP A 55 -4.19 -2.52 19.17
C ASP A 55 -5.58 -2.06 18.71
N ARG A 56 -5.92 -2.25 17.42
CA ARG A 56 -7.20 -1.82 16.82
C ARG A 56 -7.97 -2.97 16.16
N LEU A 57 -7.30 -4.07 15.86
CA LEU A 57 -7.84 -5.19 15.09
C LEU A 57 -7.37 -6.50 15.72
N ALA A 58 -8.31 -7.43 15.92
CA ALA A 58 -7.99 -8.79 16.34
C ALA A 58 -7.42 -9.59 15.17
N ALA A 59 -6.27 -10.25 15.37
CA ALA A 59 -5.62 -11.08 14.35
C ALA A 59 -6.54 -12.19 13.82
N SER A 60 -7.44 -12.71 14.65
CA SER A 60 -8.45 -13.74 14.28
C SER A 60 -9.43 -13.28 13.19
N THR A 61 -9.52 -11.98 12.91
CA THR A 61 -10.37 -11.43 11.85
C THR A 61 -9.64 -11.24 10.51
N LEU A 62 -8.36 -11.62 10.46
CA LEU A 62 -7.47 -11.41 9.31
C LEU A 62 -6.93 -12.75 8.79
N PRO A 63 -6.47 -12.80 7.52
CA PRO A 63 -5.77 -13.98 7.01
C PRO A 63 -4.54 -14.33 7.86
N GLY A 64 -4.23 -15.63 7.99
CA GLY A 64 -3.12 -16.11 8.83
C GLY A 64 -1.71 -15.65 8.44
N TRP A 65 -1.55 -15.04 7.26
CA TRP A 65 -0.31 -14.43 6.80
C TRP A 65 -0.18 -12.94 7.18
N ALA A 66 -1.16 -12.38 7.88
CA ALA A 66 -1.12 -11.02 8.40
C ALA A 66 -0.08 -10.88 9.52
N ARG A 67 0.68 -9.79 9.52
CA ARG A 67 1.74 -9.50 10.49
C ARG A 67 1.44 -8.22 11.26
N ALA A 68 1.66 -8.25 12.57
CA ALA A 68 1.40 -7.09 13.42
C ALA A 68 2.41 -5.97 13.17
N ILE A 69 1.93 -4.72 13.12
CA ILE A 69 2.76 -3.51 13.13
C ILE A 69 3.20 -3.26 14.58
N GLY A 70 4.49 -3.35 14.83
CA GLY A 70 5.12 -3.05 16.10
C GLY A 70 5.11 -1.55 16.43
N PRO A 71 5.31 -1.16 17.69
CA PRO A 71 5.26 0.24 18.13
C PRO A 71 6.39 1.11 17.56
N ARG A 72 7.49 0.49 17.12
CA ARG A 72 8.66 1.17 16.57
C ARG A 72 8.84 0.93 15.08
N ASP A 73 7.87 0.30 14.43
CA ASP A 73 8.00 -0.06 13.02
C ASP A 73 7.78 1.18 12.14
N LEU A 74 8.73 1.40 11.24
CA LEU A 74 8.85 2.54 10.34
C LEU A 74 9.07 2.02 8.92
N TRP A 75 8.81 2.84 7.90
CA TRP A 75 9.18 2.56 6.52
C TRP A 75 10.09 3.65 5.99
N SER A 76 11.26 3.30 5.47
CA SER A 76 12.18 4.29 4.91
C SER A 76 11.66 4.81 3.57
N ASP A 77 11.54 6.13 3.46
CA ASP A 77 11.16 6.85 2.25
C ASP A 77 12.26 7.80 1.76
N ASP A 78 13.41 7.80 2.41
CA ASP A 78 14.55 8.66 2.11
C ASP A 78 15.51 8.02 1.09
N PRO A 79 15.67 8.59 -0.12
CA PRO A 79 16.57 8.04 -1.14
C PRO A 79 18.04 7.95 -0.71
N THR A 80 18.45 8.67 0.33
CA THR A 80 19.83 8.63 0.86
C THR A 80 20.06 7.50 1.87
N ASP A 81 19.00 6.84 2.31
CA ASP A 81 19.06 5.74 3.26
C ASP A 81 19.55 4.44 2.58
N PRO A 82 20.59 3.77 3.10
CA PRO A 82 20.95 2.41 2.65
C PRO A 82 19.82 1.38 2.77
N ALA A 83 18.83 1.65 3.62
CA ALA A 83 17.62 0.86 3.80
C ALA A 83 16.40 1.45 3.06
N TYR A 84 16.60 2.28 2.04
CA TYR A 84 15.53 2.92 1.27
C TYR A 84 14.44 1.93 0.81
N ASN A 85 13.18 2.35 0.98
CA ASN A 85 11.97 1.58 0.66
C ASN A 85 11.88 0.22 1.38
N ARG A 86 12.36 0.13 2.62
CA ARG A 86 12.28 -1.07 3.46
C ARG A 86 11.68 -0.76 4.83
N LEU A 87 11.21 -1.83 5.49
CA LEU A 87 10.79 -1.79 6.89
C LEU A 87 12.02 -1.58 7.78
N VAL A 88 12.01 -0.49 8.54
CA VAL A 88 13.05 -0.10 9.51
C VAL A 88 12.43 0.11 10.89
N ARG A 89 13.25 0.45 11.90
CA ARG A 89 12.78 0.61 13.28
C ARG A 89 13.30 1.86 13.94
N ALA A 90 12.47 2.49 14.77
CA ALA A 90 12.86 3.62 15.59
C ALA A 90 13.84 3.20 16.72
N PRO A 91 14.81 4.06 17.08
CA PRO A 91 15.14 5.33 16.42
C PRO A 91 15.81 5.09 15.05
N HIS A 92 15.48 5.91 14.06
CA HIS A 92 16.03 5.83 12.70
C HIS A 92 16.43 7.22 12.23
N GLY A 93 17.67 7.37 11.75
CA GLY A 93 18.28 8.68 11.47
C GLY A 93 17.91 9.29 10.12
N PHE A 94 17.39 8.49 9.20
CA PHE A 94 16.95 8.93 7.86
C PHE A 94 15.45 9.22 7.83
N GLY A 95 14.97 9.88 6.77
CA GLY A 95 13.54 10.06 6.53
C GLY A 95 12.76 8.75 6.54
N HIS A 96 11.57 8.78 7.13
CA HIS A 96 10.73 7.60 7.27
C HIS A 96 9.25 7.95 7.51
N GLU A 97 8.37 7.02 7.15
CA GLU A 97 6.97 7.02 7.55
C GLU A 97 6.74 6.11 8.77
N ALA A 98 6.03 6.63 9.78
CA ALA A 98 5.61 5.83 10.91
C ALA A 98 4.43 4.92 10.54
N LEU A 99 4.59 3.60 10.67
CA LEU A 99 3.52 2.66 10.34
C LEU A 99 2.39 2.67 11.39
N ARG A 100 2.68 3.12 12.62
CA ARG A 100 1.67 3.39 13.65
C ARG A 100 1.21 4.84 13.63
N ARG A 101 0.20 5.11 12.80
CA ARG A 101 -0.44 6.43 12.71
C ARG A 101 -1.52 6.65 13.77
N PRO A 102 -1.77 7.88 14.22
CA PRO A 102 -2.92 8.21 15.06
C PRO A 102 -4.23 8.09 14.28
N ASP A 103 -4.22 8.37 12.98
CA ASP A 103 -5.34 8.14 12.06
C ASP A 103 -5.48 6.64 11.70
N PRO A 104 -6.62 6.19 11.12
CA PRO A 104 -6.85 4.78 10.80
C PRO A 104 -6.34 4.38 9.40
N LEU A 105 -5.59 5.23 8.69
CA LEU A 105 -5.19 4.94 7.30
C LEU A 105 -4.41 3.64 7.24
N TYR A 106 -3.55 3.42 8.24
CA TYR A 106 -2.62 2.28 8.36
C TYR A 106 -3.06 1.25 9.41
N ASP A 107 -4.36 1.20 9.72
CA ASP A 107 -4.91 0.07 10.47
C ASP A 107 -4.66 -1.26 9.74
N LEU A 108 -4.70 -1.21 8.40
CA LEU A 108 -4.37 -2.30 7.48
C LEU A 108 -3.53 -1.74 6.33
N ILE A 109 -2.40 -2.36 6.05
CA ILE A 109 -1.50 -2.02 4.95
C ILE A 109 -1.22 -3.29 4.14
N LEU A 110 -1.45 -3.26 2.83
CA LEU A 110 -0.89 -4.25 1.93
C LEU A 110 0.38 -3.69 1.29
N ILE A 111 1.48 -4.39 1.49
CA ILE A 111 2.77 -4.04 0.89
C ILE A 111 2.79 -4.52 -0.56
N THR A 112 3.26 -3.67 -1.47
CA THR A 112 3.50 -4.05 -2.87
C THR A 112 4.99 -4.33 -3.10
N ASP A 113 5.31 -5.07 -4.15
CA ASP A 113 6.70 -5.25 -4.62
C ASP A 113 7.23 -4.07 -5.46
N TRP A 114 6.52 -2.93 -5.49
CA TRP A 114 7.01 -1.76 -6.20
C TRP A 114 8.34 -1.28 -5.60
N ASN A 115 9.38 -1.27 -6.45
CA ASN A 115 10.71 -0.78 -6.11
C ASN A 115 11.31 -1.44 -4.85
N ALA A 116 11.04 -2.73 -4.63
CA ALA A 116 11.31 -3.39 -3.35
C ALA A 116 12.71 -4.03 -3.24
N ASP A 117 13.22 -4.71 -4.27
CA ASP A 117 14.53 -5.36 -4.21
C ASP A 117 15.21 -5.60 -5.57
N PRO A 118 16.42 -5.04 -5.81
CA PRO A 118 16.99 -3.92 -5.05
C PRO A 118 16.12 -2.67 -5.25
N ALA A 119 15.89 -1.92 -4.18
CA ALA A 119 15.22 -0.63 -4.27
C ALA A 119 16.14 0.37 -4.98
N LEU A 120 15.65 1.04 -6.01
CA LEU A 120 16.33 2.12 -6.71
C LEU A 120 15.94 3.46 -6.07
N PRO A 121 16.88 4.17 -5.41
CA PRO A 121 16.63 5.47 -4.82
C PRO A 121 15.96 6.46 -5.77
N GLY A 122 14.93 7.15 -5.30
CA GLY A 122 14.23 8.17 -6.09
C GLY A 122 13.17 7.63 -7.07
N HIS A 123 12.99 6.31 -7.19
CA HIS A 123 11.93 5.70 -8.02
C HIS A 123 10.57 5.56 -7.28
N GLY A 124 10.42 6.26 -6.15
CA GLY A 124 9.26 6.18 -5.28
C GLY A 124 9.35 5.04 -4.27
N SER A 125 8.82 5.29 -3.08
CA SER A 125 8.80 4.38 -1.94
C SER A 125 7.39 4.29 -1.35
N ALA A 126 7.21 3.39 -0.37
CA ALA A 126 5.99 3.27 0.43
C ALA A 126 4.69 3.17 -0.41
N ILE A 127 4.75 2.51 -1.58
CA ILE A 127 3.57 2.29 -2.42
C ILE A 127 2.76 1.13 -1.84
N PHE A 128 1.78 1.48 -1.02
CA PHE A 128 0.90 0.53 -0.34
C PHE A 128 -0.52 0.55 -0.88
N VAL A 129 -1.30 -0.45 -0.44
CA VAL A 129 -2.75 -0.39 -0.45
C VAL A 129 -3.28 -0.24 0.98
N HIS A 130 -4.07 0.79 1.25
CA HIS A 130 -4.52 1.10 2.61
C HIS A 130 -5.92 1.73 2.64
N THR A 131 -6.41 2.12 3.83
CA THR A 131 -7.73 2.78 3.96
C THR A 131 -7.62 4.26 3.59
N TRP A 132 -8.56 4.81 2.82
CA TRP A 132 -8.56 6.25 2.52
C TRP A 132 -9.01 7.11 3.71
N ARG A 133 -8.70 8.41 3.69
CA ARG A 133 -9.16 9.35 4.73
C ARG A 133 -10.65 9.66 4.61
N LYS A 134 -11.09 9.91 3.38
CA LYS A 134 -12.48 10.14 2.99
C LYS A 134 -12.65 9.67 1.54
N PRO A 135 -13.89 9.44 1.06
CA PRO A 135 -14.12 8.90 -0.27
C PRO A 135 -13.32 9.62 -1.36
N ARG A 136 -12.51 8.84 -2.10
CA ARG A 136 -11.67 9.31 -3.22
C ARG A 136 -10.64 10.40 -2.88
N HIS A 137 -10.36 10.67 -1.60
CA HIS A 137 -9.30 11.62 -1.25
C HIS A 137 -7.96 11.14 -1.78
N PRO A 138 -7.24 11.93 -2.60
CA PRO A 138 -6.03 11.47 -3.26
C PRO A 138 -4.92 11.16 -2.24
N THR A 139 -4.03 10.24 -2.63
CA THR A 139 -2.87 9.82 -1.85
C THR A 139 -1.59 10.51 -2.37
N ALA A 140 -0.44 10.21 -1.76
CA ALA A 140 0.87 10.58 -2.29
C ALA A 140 1.43 9.55 -3.31
N GLY A 141 0.67 8.50 -3.65
CA GLY A 141 1.09 7.47 -4.59
C GLY A 141 0.49 6.10 -4.32
N CYS A 142 0.08 5.83 -3.07
CA CYS A 142 -0.65 4.63 -2.67
C CYS A 142 -2.00 4.46 -3.40
N VAL A 143 -2.54 3.25 -3.37
CA VAL A 143 -3.96 2.99 -3.66
C VAL A 143 -4.71 2.95 -2.34
N ALA A 144 -5.87 3.60 -2.26
CA ALA A 144 -6.65 3.57 -1.02
C ALA A 144 -8.14 3.27 -1.25
N PHE A 145 -8.76 2.56 -0.31
CA PHE A 145 -10.15 2.09 -0.41
C PHE A 145 -10.96 2.53 0.81
N ALA A 146 -12.29 2.41 0.72
CA ALA A 146 -13.13 2.43 1.92
C ALA A 146 -12.71 1.30 2.86
N ARG A 147 -12.79 1.53 4.18
CA ARG A 147 -12.42 0.51 5.20
C ARG A 147 -13.14 -0.83 4.97
N ALA A 148 -14.44 -0.77 4.68
CA ALA A 148 -15.25 -1.96 4.42
C ALA A 148 -14.80 -2.70 3.14
N ASP A 149 -14.51 -1.96 2.07
CA ASP A 149 -14.05 -2.54 0.81
C ASP A 149 -12.65 -3.14 0.94
N LEU A 150 -11.73 -2.47 1.65
CA LEU A 150 -10.39 -3.00 1.92
C LEU A 150 -10.46 -4.31 2.71
N ARG A 151 -11.29 -4.39 3.75
CA ARG A 151 -11.51 -5.63 4.50
C ARG A 151 -12.09 -6.74 3.61
N TRP A 152 -13.05 -6.40 2.74
CA TRP A 152 -13.63 -7.34 1.80
C TRP A 152 -12.60 -7.87 0.79
N ILE A 153 -11.69 -7.00 0.31
CA ILE A 153 -10.55 -7.37 -0.54
C ILE A 153 -9.62 -8.32 0.22
N ILE A 154 -9.16 -7.93 1.41
CA ILE A 154 -8.20 -8.69 2.23
C ILE A 154 -8.69 -10.11 2.53
N ALA A 155 -9.96 -10.28 2.84
CA ALA A 155 -10.56 -11.58 3.09
C ALA A 155 -10.52 -12.55 1.89
N ARG A 156 -10.20 -12.05 0.68
CA ARG A 156 -10.15 -12.79 -0.59
C ARG A 156 -8.77 -12.74 -1.25
N LEU A 157 -7.79 -12.07 -0.63
CA LEU A 157 -6.42 -12.01 -1.14
C LEU A 157 -5.63 -13.22 -0.67
N THR A 158 -4.77 -13.72 -1.56
CA THR A 158 -3.67 -14.61 -1.23
C THR A 158 -2.33 -13.86 -1.39
N PRO A 159 -1.27 -14.24 -0.66
CA PRO A 159 0.08 -13.74 -0.92
C PRO A 159 0.45 -13.88 -2.40
N GLY A 160 1.05 -12.84 -2.98
CA GLY A 160 1.40 -12.81 -4.40
C GLY A 160 0.26 -12.42 -5.34
N THR A 161 -0.95 -12.14 -4.84
CA THR A 161 -2.03 -11.56 -5.66
C THR A 161 -1.53 -10.30 -6.36
N ARG A 162 -1.86 -10.17 -7.65
CA ARG A 162 -1.40 -9.04 -8.46
C ARG A 162 -2.28 -7.82 -8.26
N LEU A 163 -1.64 -6.70 -7.96
CA LEU A 163 -2.18 -5.35 -8.09
C LEU A 163 -1.78 -4.83 -9.47
N ILE A 164 -2.75 -4.68 -10.37
CA ILE A 164 -2.49 -4.18 -11.72
C ILE A 164 -3.04 -2.76 -11.85
N VAL A 165 -2.15 -1.79 -11.96
CA VAL A 165 -2.49 -0.36 -12.09
C VAL A 165 -2.44 0.04 -13.57
N ARG A 166 -3.56 0.52 -14.11
CA ARG A 166 -3.72 0.92 -15.51
C ARG A 166 -4.05 2.42 -15.62
N PRO A 167 -3.38 3.18 -16.51
CA PRO A 167 -3.74 4.57 -16.81
C PRO A 167 -5.20 4.74 -17.22
#